data_AF-A0A7S3BE32-F1
#
_entry.id   AF-A0A7S3BE32-F1
#
_cell.length_a   1.000
_cell.length_b   1.000
_cell.length_c   1.000
_cell.angle_alpha   90.00
_cell.angle_beta   90.00
_cell.angle_gamma   90.00
#
_symmetry.space_group_name_H-M   'P 1'
#
loop_
_entity.id
_entity.type
_entity.pdbx_description
1 polymer ?
#
loop_
_entity_poly.entity_id
_entity_poly.type
_entity_poly.pdbx_seq_one_letter_code
_entity_poly.pdbx_strand_id
1 'polypeptide(L)'
;VSSADRRRLLIAETLRVLRPGGKALIYAWAKDQKRGRSGHIFASADVFVPFHQRVHTPTTPAAVPPAHAHGDTKAAYDEEKRAVVYQRYCHVYAEGELQALVESVPGAKVLDQYYDTGNWCVVLEKLA
;
A
#
# COMPACT_ATOMS: atom_id res chain seq x y z
N VAL A 1 -7.52 6.28 -5.60
CA VAL A 1 -6.25 5.89 -6.26
C VAL A 1 -5.06 6.56 -5.56
N SER A 2 -3.88 5.93 -5.51
CA SER A 2 -2.67 6.48 -4.87
C SER A 2 -1.87 7.35 -5.84
N SER A 3 -2.44 8.47 -6.29
CA SER A 3 -1.74 9.41 -7.19
C SER A 3 -0.51 10.03 -6.54
N ALA A 4 0.45 10.49 -7.35
CA ALA A 4 1.69 11.10 -6.86
C ALA A 4 1.43 12.23 -5.85
N ASP A 5 0.46 13.11 -6.10
CA ASP A 5 0.14 14.21 -5.19
C ASP A 5 -0.43 13.74 -3.85
N ARG A 6 -1.30 12.72 -3.87
CA ARG A 6 -1.81 12.12 -2.61
C ARG A 6 -0.70 11.46 -1.81
N ARG A 7 0.32 10.90 -2.49
CA ARG A 7 1.50 10.32 -1.82
C ARG A 7 2.37 11.41 -1.20
N ARG A 8 2.57 12.55 -1.87
CA ARG A 8 3.25 13.71 -1.27
C ARG A 8 2.50 14.26 -0.07
N LEU A 9 1.17 14.37 -0.16
CA LEU A 9 0.33 14.79 0.97
C LEU A 9 0.44 13.84 2.17
N LEU A 10 0.57 12.53 1.94
CA LEU A 10 0.82 11.56 3.01
C LEU A 10 2.14 11.87 3.75
N ILE A 11 3.23 12.15 3.01
CA ILE A 11 4.51 12.52 3.61
C ILE A 11 4.36 13.85 4.38
N ALA A 12 3.71 14.85 3.79
CA ALA A 12 3.47 16.14 4.45
C ALA A 12 2.67 15.99 5.75
N GLU A 13 1.60 15.17 5.75
CA GLU A 13 0.83 14.88 6.95
C GLU A 13 1.64 14.10 8.00
N THR A 14 2.54 13.22 7.56
CA THR A 14 3.50 12.54 8.44
C THR A 14 4.41 13.56 9.13
N LEU A 15 4.96 14.52 8.38
CA LEU A 15 5.76 15.60 8.96
C LEU A 15 4.93 16.48 9.90
N ARG A 16 3.65 16.75 9.59
CA ARG A 16 2.79 17.59 10.44
C ARG A 16 2.67 17.02 11.86
N VAL A 17 2.56 15.70 12.00
CA VAL A 17 2.41 15.03 13.31
C VAL A 17 3.73 14.81 14.06
N LEU A 18 4.86 14.82 13.36
CA LEU A 18 6.18 14.73 13.99
C LEU A 18 6.56 16.06 14.67
N ARG A 19 7.22 15.97 15.83
CA ARG A 19 7.97 17.10 16.39
C ARG A 19 9.21 17.41 15.53
N PRO A 20 9.75 18.64 15.53
CA PRO A 20 11.06 18.93 14.95
C PRO A 20 12.14 17.93 15.41
N GLY A 21 12.95 17.42 14.47
CA GLY A 21 13.93 16.35 14.70
C GLY A 21 13.33 14.96 14.96
N GLY A 22 12.00 14.84 14.95
CA GLY A 22 11.27 13.57 15.03
C GLY A 22 11.47 12.73 13.78
N LYS A 23 11.47 11.41 13.95
CA LYS A 23 11.73 10.45 12.88
C LYS A 23 10.48 9.63 12.57
N ALA A 24 10.34 9.22 11.31
CA ALA A 24 9.36 8.24 10.87
C ALA A 24 10.03 7.17 9.99
N LEU A 25 9.45 5.98 10.00
CA LEU A 25 9.82 4.87 9.16
C LEU A 25 8.64 4.53 8.25
N ILE A 26 8.87 4.53 6.95
CA ILE A 26 7.86 4.18 5.96
C ILE A 26 8.28 2.88 5.29
N TYR A 27 7.38 1.90 5.27
CA TYR A 27 7.48 0.67 4.49
C TYR A 27 6.47 0.71 3.35
N ALA A 28 6.92 0.41 2.14
CA ALA A 28 6.03 0.27 0.99
C ALA A 28 6.46 -0.93 0.12
N TRP A 29 5.49 -1.64 -0.46
CA TRP A 29 5.76 -2.78 -1.32
C TRP A 29 6.70 -2.42 -2.47
N ALA A 30 7.76 -3.21 -2.64
CA ALA A 30 8.66 -3.11 -3.76
C ALA A 30 8.01 -3.72 -5.01
N LYS A 31 8.23 -3.09 -6.17
CA LYS A 31 7.84 -3.61 -7.48
C LYS A 31 8.60 -4.90 -7.81
N ASP A 32 9.87 -4.94 -7.41
CA ASP A 32 10.76 -6.08 -7.60
C ASP A 32 10.98 -6.80 -6.26
N GLN A 33 10.16 -7.81 -5.97
CA GLN A 33 10.25 -8.56 -4.70
C GLN A 33 11.18 -9.78 -4.79
N LYS A 34 12.27 -9.71 -5.56
CA LYS A 34 13.28 -10.79 -5.76
C LYS A 34 13.71 -11.53 -4.49
N ARG A 35 13.70 -10.85 -3.33
CA ARG A 35 14.12 -11.42 -2.03
C ARG A 35 12.98 -11.49 -1.00
N GLY A 36 11.73 -11.27 -1.41
CA GLY A 36 10.56 -11.29 -0.53
C GLY A 36 9.91 -12.68 -0.44
N ARG A 37 9.14 -12.92 0.64
CA ARG A 37 8.43 -14.20 0.86
C ARG A 37 7.42 -14.55 -0.24
N SER A 38 6.84 -13.55 -0.89
CA SER A 38 5.87 -13.69 -1.97
C SER A 38 6.51 -13.89 -3.34
N GLY A 39 7.75 -13.46 -3.54
CA GLY A 39 8.47 -13.52 -4.82
C GLY A 39 7.78 -12.79 -5.98
N HIS A 40 6.80 -11.91 -5.73
CA HIS A 40 6.07 -11.25 -6.81
C HIS A 40 6.96 -10.27 -7.57
N ILE A 41 6.94 -10.38 -8.90
CA ILE A 41 7.48 -9.37 -9.80
C ILE A 41 6.28 -8.71 -10.47
N PHE A 42 6.04 -7.44 -10.15
CA PHE A 42 4.91 -6.70 -10.72
C PHE A 42 5.31 -6.08 -12.06
N ALA A 43 4.46 -6.25 -13.08
CA ALA A 43 4.72 -5.70 -14.41
C ALA A 43 4.72 -4.15 -14.41
N SER A 44 3.83 -3.54 -13.64
CA SER A 44 3.64 -2.09 -13.49
C SER A 44 3.76 -1.66 -12.03
N ALA A 45 3.97 -0.35 -11.80
CA ALA A 45 3.90 0.24 -10.46
C ALA A 45 2.46 0.28 -9.94
N ASP A 46 1.50 0.52 -10.82
CA ASP A 46 0.07 0.53 -10.50
C ASP A 46 -0.56 -0.83 -10.77
N VAL A 47 -1.08 -1.48 -9.73
CA VAL A 47 -1.60 -2.85 -9.80
C VAL A 47 -2.91 -2.99 -9.03
N PHE A 48 -3.72 -3.95 -9.46
CA PHE A 48 -4.82 -4.47 -8.65
C PHE A 48 -4.39 -5.78 -8.00
N VAL A 49 -4.60 -5.89 -6.69
CA VAL A 49 -4.34 -7.13 -5.95
C VAL A 49 -5.62 -7.66 -5.30
N PRO A 50 -5.80 -8.98 -5.24
CA PRO A 50 -6.94 -9.58 -4.56
C PRO A 50 -6.96 -9.23 -3.07
N PHE A 51 -8.09 -8.73 -2.57
CA PHE A 51 -8.36 -8.48 -1.17
C PHE A 51 -9.52 -9.36 -0.71
N HIS A 52 -9.22 -10.32 0.15
CA HIS A 52 -10.20 -11.28 0.64
C HIS A 52 -10.85 -10.74 1.93
N GLN A 53 -12.07 -10.24 1.80
CA GLN A 53 -12.89 -9.85 2.94
C GLN A 53 -13.65 -11.08 3.44
N ARG A 54 -13.18 -11.64 4.56
CA ARG A 54 -13.81 -12.81 5.19
C ARG A 54 -15.20 -12.46 5.69
N VAL A 55 -16.16 -13.34 5.45
CA VAL A 55 -17.53 -13.22 5.95
C VAL A 55 -17.66 -14.09 7.19
N HIS A 56 -17.82 -13.46 8.36
CA HIS A 56 -17.84 -14.16 9.66
C HIS A 56 -19.19 -14.80 9.99
N THR A 57 -20.28 -14.33 9.40
CA THR A 57 -21.62 -14.90 9.59
C THR A 57 -21.85 -16.04 8.59
N PRO A 58 -22.46 -17.16 8.99
CA PRO A 58 -22.91 -18.18 8.07
C PRO A 58 -24.10 -17.65 7.27
N THR A 59 -23.81 -16.85 6.24
CA THR A 59 -24.80 -16.52 5.20
C THR A 59 -24.98 -17.73 4.30
N THR A 60 -26.23 -18.19 4.15
CA THR A 60 -26.64 -19.01 3.02
C THR A 60 -26.18 -18.35 1.71
N PRO A 61 -25.89 -19.11 0.64
CA PRO A 61 -25.46 -18.53 -0.65
C PRO A 61 -26.37 -17.41 -1.17
N ALA A 62 -27.66 -17.46 -0.83
CA ALA A 62 -28.66 -16.44 -1.15
C ALA A 62 -28.60 -15.15 -0.31
N ALA A 63 -27.89 -15.16 0.82
CA ALA A 63 -27.75 -14.04 1.75
C ALA A 63 -26.38 -13.36 1.67
N VAL A 64 -25.46 -13.88 0.84
CA VAL A 64 -24.28 -13.10 0.43
C VAL A 64 -24.82 -11.87 -0.28
N PRO A 65 -24.61 -10.65 0.25
CA PRO A 65 -25.09 -9.46 -0.42
C PRO A 65 -24.53 -9.51 -1.85
N PRO A 66 -25.38 -9.29 -2.88
CA PRO A 66 -24.89 -9.26 -4.23
C PRO A 66 -23.72 -8.29 -4.25
N ALA A 67 -22.61 -8.69 -4.89
CA ALA A 67 -21.42 -7.88 -5.14
C ALA A 67 -21.73 -6.44 -5.64
N HIS A 68 -22.99 -6.22 -6.04
CA HIS A 68 -23.62 -5.01 -6.54
C HIS A 68 -23.99 -3.95 -5.49
N ALA A 69 -23.93 -4.21 -4.18
CA ALA A 69 -24.37 -3.22 -3.18
C ALA A 69 -23.53 -1.93 -3.15
N HIS A 70 -22.32 -1.91 -3.74
CA HIS A 70 -21.44 -0.73 -3.84
C HIS A 70 -21.02 -0.39 -5.28
N GLY A 71 -21.68 -0.96 -6.30
CA GLY A 71 -21.35 -0.66 -7.70
C GLY A 71 -20.02 -1.22 -8.20
N ASP A 72 -19.28 -1.98 -7.37
CA ASP A 72 -18.03 -2.63 -7.76
C ASP A 72 -18.32 -3.92 -8.53
N THR A 73 -18.40 -3.81 -9.86
CA THR A 73 -18.62 -4.91 -10.84
C THR A 73 -17.53 -5.99 -10.87
N LYS A 74 -16.60 -6.02 -9.90
CA LYS A 74 -15.43 -6.91 -9.86
C LYS A 74 -15.28 -7.72 -8.56
N ALA A 75 -16.30 -7.78 -7.70
CA ALA A 75 -16.24 -8.64 -6.53
C ALA A 75 -16.64 -10.09 -6.88
N ALA A 76 -15.82 -11.06 -6.49
CA ALA A 76 -16.08 -12.49 -6.68
C ALA A 76 -16.14 -13.21 -5.32
N TYR A 77 -16.93 -14.27 -5.18
CA TYR A 77 -16.98 -15.05 -3.95
C TYR A 77 -16.02 -16.26 -4.03
N ASP A 78 -15.15 -16.39 -3.02
CA ASP A 78 -14.26 -17.54 -2.82
C ASP A 78 -14.87 -18.44 -1.75
N GLU A 79 -15.45 -19.57 -2.17
CA GLU A 79 -16.15 -20.51 -1.28
C GLU A 79 -15.19 -21.18 -0.29
N GLU A 80 -13.99 -21.54 -0.73
CA GLU A 80 -12.98 -22.23 0.08
C GLU A 80 -12.53 -21.33 1.23
N LYS A 81 -12.26 -20.06 0.94
CA LYS A 81 -11.85 -19.08 1.95
C LYS A 81 -13.02 -18.39 2.66
N ARG A 82 -14.26 -18.70 2.27
CA ARG A 82 -15.49 -18.07 2.76
C ARG A 82 -15.38 -16.54 2.75
N ALA A 83 -14.92 -15.99 1.62
CA ALA A 83 -14.55 -14.58 1.50
C ALA A 83 -15.08 -13.96 0.21
N VAL A 84 -15.48 -12.70 0.29
CA VAL A 84 -15.68 -11.87 -0.90
C VAL A 84 -14.32 -11.29 -1.30
N VAL A 85 -13.93 -11.54 -2.54
CA VAL A 85 -12.66 -11.10 -3.12
C VAL A 85 -12.90 -9.83 -3.93
N TYR A 86 -12.33 -8.73 -3.46
CA TYR A 86 -12.29 -7.45 -4.17
C TYR A 86 -10.93 -7.26 -4.84
N GLN A 87 -10.86 -6.36 -5.81
CA GLN A 87 -9.59 -5.92 -6.39
C GLN A 87 -9.21 -4.57 -5.79
N ARG A 88 -8.22 -4.55 -4.89
CA ARG A 88 -7.74 -3.28 -4.32
C ARG A 88 -6.60 -2.74 -5.18
N TYR A 89 -6.63 -1.43 -5.41
CA TYR A 89 -5.54 -0.74 -6.07
C TYR A 89 -4.34 -0.57 -5.12
N CYS A 90 -3.14 -0.88 -5.61
CA CYS A 90 -1.87 -0.61 -4.93
C CYS A 90 -0.89 0.07 -5.89
N HIS A 91 -0.03 0.91 -5.33
CA HIS A 91 1.14 1.44 -6.02
C HIS A 91 2.38 0.81 -5.37
N VAL A 92 3.11 -0.02 -6.13
CA VAL A 92 4.35 -0.67 -5.72
C VAL A 92 5.54 0.13 -6.24
N TYR A 93 6.55 0.30 -5.39
CA TYR A 93 7.64 1.24 -5.62
C TYR A 93 8.84 0.58 -6.28
N ALA A 94 9.42 1.24 -7.28
CA ALA A 94 10.73 0.88 -7.79
C ALA A 94 11.84 1.29 -6.80
N GLU A 95 13.06 0.77 -7.00
CA GLU A 95 14.23 1.19 -6.24
C GLU A 95 14.44 2.71 -6.35
N GLY A 96 14.65 3.38 -5.21
CA GLY A 96 14.83 4.83 -5.13
C GLY A 96 13.55 5.67 -5.29
N GLU A 97 12.43 5.10 -5.76
CA GLU A 97 11.20 5.86 -5.97
C GLU A 97 10.61 6.41 -4.66
N LEU A 98 10.60 5.59 -3.60
CA LEU A 98 10.11 6.02 -2.29
C LEU A 98 11.00 7.11 -1.68
N GLN A 99 12.32 7.00 -1.83
CA GLN A 99 13.27 8.02 -1.40
C GLN A 99 13.01 9.34 -2.13
N ALA A 100 12.95 9.31 -3.47
CA ALA A 100 12.70 10.50 -4.28
C ALA A 100 11.35 11.16 -3.93
N LEU A 101 10.33 10.37 -3.61
CA LEU A 101 9.05 10.89 -3.13
C LEU A 101 9.22 11.66 -1.81
N VAL A 102 9.93 11.10 -0.83
CA VAL A 102 10.16 11.75 0.48
C VAL A 102 11.00 13.02 0.29
N GLU A 103 12.06 12.96 -0.50
CA GLU A 103 12.93 14.11 -0.80
C GLU A 103 12.20 15.24 -1.55
N SER A 104 11.14 14.91 -2.29
CA SER A 104 10.32 15.92 -2.97
C SER A 104 9.45 16.77 -2.04
N VAL A 105 9.34 16.40 -0.76
CA VAL A 105 8.49 17.10 0.22
C VAL A 105 9.35 18.00 1.12
N PRO A 106 9.15 19.33 1.09
CA PRO A 106 9.88 20.26 1.94
C PRO A 106 9.75 19.91 3.42
N GLY A 107 10.85 20.03 4.16
CA GLY A 107 10.88 19.73 5.60
C GLY A 107 11.10 18.25 5.92
N ALA A 108 11.17 17.35 4.93
CA ALA A 108 11.68 16.00 5.13
C ALA A 108 13.16 15.91 4.80
N LYS A 109 13.88 15.09 5.56
CA LYS A 109 15.23 14.62 5.24
C LYS A 109 15.27 13.11 5.31
N VAL A 110 15.73 12.46 4.25
CA VAL A 110 16.01 11.02 4.27
C VAL A 110 17.27 10.78 5.08
N LEU A 111 17.19 9.87 6.05
CA LEU A 111 18.32 9.44 6.88
C LEU A 111 18.88 8.10 6.41
N ASP A 112 18.02 7.20 5.96
CA ASP A 112 18.41 5.88 5.50
C ASP A 112 17.37 5.30 4.52
N GLN A 113 17.83 4.42 3.63
CA GLN A 113 17.02 3.61 2.73
C GLN A 113 17.54 2.18 2.71
N TYR A 114 16.63 1.23 2.83
CA TYR A 114 16.96 -0.19 2.71
C TYR A 114 15.80 -1.01 2.15
N TYR A 115 16.12 -2.23 1.71
CA TYR A 115 15.15 -3.23 1.28
C TYR A 115 14.92 -4.25 2.39
N ASP A 116 13.65 -4.54 2.69
CA ASP A 116 13.27 -5.55 3.67
C ASP A 116 12.10 -6.41 3.18
N THR A 117 12.38 -7.69 2.93
CA THR A 117 11.37 -8.74 2.69
C THR A 117 10.28 -8.37 1.67
N GLY A 118 10.63 -7.69 0.57
CA GLY A 118 9.67 -7.27 -0.47
C GLY A 118 9.18 -5.83 -0.33
N ASN A 119 9.80 -5.03 0.53
CA ASN A 119 9.46 -3.63 0.76
C ASN A 119 10.68 -2.73 0.55
N TRP A 120 10.44 -1.56 -0.01
CA TRP A 120 11.34 -0.42 0.13
C TRP A 120 11.01 0.33 1.41
N CYS A 121 12.05 0.64 2.17
CA CYS A 121 11.95 1.25 3.48
C CYS A 121 12.73 2.56 3.47
N VAL A 122 12.15 3.62 4.01
CA VAL A 122 12.80 4.93 4.16
C VAL A 122 12.63 5.41 5.59
N VAL A 123 13.75 5.72 6.23
CA VAL A 123 13.79 6.46 7.50
C VAL A 123 13.91 7.94 7.16
N LEU A 124 12.98 8.74 7.63
CA LEU A 124 12.98 10.19 7.44
C LEU A 124 12.99 10.94 8.77
N GLU A 125 13.48 12.16 8.74
CA GLU A 125 13.45 13.12 9.85
C GLU A 125 12.72 14.38 9.42
N LYS A 126 11.93 14.93 10.34
CA LYS A 126 11.35 16.27 10.20
C LYS A 126 12.40 17.33 10.50
N LEU A 127 12.70 18.16 9.51
CA LEU A 127 13.51 19.35 9.66
C LEU A 127 12.75 20.41 10.48
N ALA A 128 13.52 21.29 11.14
CA ALA A 128 13.00 22.29 12.09
C ALA A 128 11.85 23.14 11.52
#